data_AF-A0AA39TXF9-F1
#
_entry.id   AF-A0AA39TXF9-F1
#
_cell.length_a   1.000
_cell.length_b   1.000
_cell.length_c   1.000
_cell.angle_alpha   90.00
_cell.angle_beta   90.00
_cell.angle_gamma   90.00
#
_symmetry.space_group_name_H-M   'P 1'
#
loop_
_entity.id
_entity.type
_entity.pdbx_description
1 polymer ?
#
loop_
_entity_poly.entity_id
_entity_poly.type
_entity_poly.pdbx_seq_one_letter_code
_entity_poly.pdbx_strand_id
1 'polypeptide(L)'
;MNPSTSLILSWIYLWLTFFHRVHALHGDSACGKFLCVNATVFSDTVRYELTALKQPLGWVGLGFGRRMAETHMVILWYNSDGTVTLSQRYAVGHSEPRLVSNPPRLATLQVPSDSAWRPVNSTTFAFEIERGTGAYSGTSDAMERFIWAYSQTNPESSDPEADITFHYAAGFLTLDLMKELAEMESPSPPPELGSSNDGSTRISSSHERVVIAHGVLVSIGFLFFLPIGSLVARWSRTFTPNWFKVHYAVNLWIALPVILIGWGLGPVAVFDAQATHFLDSHQICGALLLLLYFLQVALGRYIHSRKGLSTLRHPPSNVLHAILGLTLLCLAFFQVRSGFHEWKTISGRTAVPTWVHTLWSFWALAVLITYLLGLTLLKRQFQQEKLGIVTSQYMALDNEIRLSPDPSAHPTDRRLDAYEGDSLKDLESTPFL
;
A
#
# COMPACT_ATOMS: atom_id res chain seq x y z
N MET A 1 -1.67 -71.89 31.71
CA MET A 1 -1.31 -70.71 30.91
C MET A 1 -0.44 -71.17 29.76
N ASN A 2 -0.91 -70.99 28.51
CA ASN A 2 -0.30 -71.58 27.32
C ASN A 2 1.00 -70.85 26.92
N PRO A 3 2.13 -71.55 26.73
CA PRO A 3 3.43 -70.95 26.40
C PRO A 3 3.46 -70.22 25.05
N SER A 4 2.47 -70.46 24.19
CA SER A 4 2.30 -69.81 22.88
C SER A 4 1.83 -68.34 22.96
N THR A 5 1.26 -67.90 24.08
CA THR A 5 0.81 -66.50 24.25
C THR A 5 1.94 -65.55 24.64
N SER A 6 2.98 -66.05 25.30
CA SER A 6 4.13 -65.24 25.74
C SER A 6 5.02 -64.80 24.57
N LEU A 7 5.17 -65.63 23.54
CA LEU A 7 6.03 -65.33 22.39
C LEU A 7 5.41 -64.26 21.47
N ILE A 8 4.07 -64.23 21.34
CA ILE A 8 3.36 -63.25 20.52
C ILE A 8 3.45 -61.85 21.16
N LEU A 9 3.32 -61.76 22.48
CA LEU A 9 3.46 -60.50 23.22
C LEU A 9 4.89 -59.95 23.14
N SER A 10 5.91 -60.80 23.22
CA SER A 10 7.31 -60.38 23.04
C SER A 10 7.61 -59.88 21.63
N TRP A 11 7.00 -60.47 20.60
CA TRP A 11 7.13 -60.01 19.21
C TRP A 11 6.40 -58.69 18.94
N ILE A 12 5.23 -58.47 19.55
CA ILE A 12 4.51 -57.18 19.49
C ILE A 12 5.30 -56.09 20.20
N TYR A 13 5.93 -56.40 21.34
CA TYR A 13 6.78 -55.45 22.06
C TYR A 13 8.05 -55.11 21.27
N LEU A 14 8.66 -56.09 20.59
CA LEU A 14 9.82 -55.87 19.71
C LEU A 14 9.46 -55.02 18.46
N TRP A 15 8.24 -55.20 17.93
CA TRP A 15 7.70 -54.39 16.82
C TRP A 15 7.34 -52.97 17.25
N LEU A 16 6.81 -52.77 18.45
CA LEU A 16 6.53 -51.44 19.00
C LEU A 16 7.81 -50.65 19.32
N THR A 17 8.93 -51.32 19.64
CA THR A 17 10.24 -50.67 19.78
C THR A 17 10.92 -50.30 18.46
N PHE A 18 10.40 -50.77 17.32
CA PHE A 18 10.93 -50.43 15.99
C PHE A 18 10.32 -49.16 15.38
N PHE A 19 9.24 -48.63 15.96
CA PHE A 19 8.81 -47.27 15.66
C PHE A 19 9.76 -46.31 16.37
N HIS A 20 10.77 -45.82 15.65
CA HIS A 20 11.45 -44.60 16.07
C HIS A 20 10.38 -43.50 16.17
N ARG A 21 9.96 -43.19 17.39
CA ARG A 21 9.25 -41.94 17.65
C ARG A 21 10.24 -40.82 17.38
N VAL A 22 10.24 -40.31 16.15
CA VAL A 22 10.89 -39.04 15.87
C VAL A 22 10.03 -37.98 16.53
N HIS A 23 10.37 -37.62 17.77
CA HIS A 23 9.73 -36.51 18.46
C HIS A 23 10.11 -35.23 17.70
N ALA A 24 9.16 -34.64 16.99
CA ALA A 24 9.29 -33.24 16.59
C ALA A 24 9.28 -32.40 17.87
N LEU A 25 10.41 -31.77 18.18
CA LEU A 25 10.52 -30.97 19.41
C LEU A 25 10.10 -29.51 19.20
N HIS A 26 10.28 -28.98 17.99
CA HIS A 26 10.08 -27.56 17.70
C HIS A 26 9.48 -27.32 16.32
N GLY A 27 8.91 -26.14 16.11
CA GLY A 27 8.31 -25.73 14.85
C GLY A 27 7.30 -24.60 15.02
N ASP A 28 6.92 -24.02 13.90
CA ASP A 28 5.94 -22.94 13.86
C ASP A 28 5.15 -22.97 12.56
N SER A 29 4.05 -22.24 12.53
CA SER A 29 3.17 -22.16 11.38
C SER A 29 2.72 -20.73 11.13
N ALA A 30 2.66 -20.34 9.86
CA ALA A 30 2.12 -19.07 9.43
C ALA A 30 1.10 -19.27 8.31
N CYS A 31 -0.06 -18.62 8.45
CA CYS A 31 -1.16 -18.73 7.50
C CYS A 31 -1.52 -17.37 6.91
N GLY A 32 -1.60 -17.33 5.57
CA GLY A 32 -2.15 -16.22 4.80
C GLY A 32 -3.52 -16.56 4.22
N LYS A 33 -3.98 -15.73 3.28
CA LYS A 33 -5.27 -15.94 2.57
C LYS A 33 -5.22 -17.10 1.55
N PHE A 34 -4.05 -17.35 0.97
CA PHE A 34 -3.85 -18.31 -0.14
C PHE A 34 -3.04 -19.53 0.27
N LEU A 35 -2.12 -19.39 1.23
CA LEU A 35 -1.19 -20.44 1.61
C LEU A 35 -0.98 -20.44 3.13
N CYS A 36 -1.00 -21.61 3.74
CA CYS A 36 -0.41 -21.87 5.06
C CYS A 36 0.91 -22.61 4.89
N VAL A 37 1.91 -22.24 5.69
CA VAL A 37 3.20 -22.93 5.74
C VAL A 37 3.45 -23.38 7.17
N ASN A 38 3.67 -24.67 7.33
CA ASN A 38 4.01 -25.29 8.60
C ASN A 38 5.45 -25.80 8.50
N ALA A 39 6.28 -25.43 9.46
CA ALA A 39 7.63 -25.97 9.59
C ALA A 39 7.72 -26.82 10.86
N THR A 40 8.17 -28.06 10.72
CA THR A 40 8.36 -29.00 11.83
C THR A 40 9.83 -29.41 11.87
N VAL A 41 10.48 -29.21 13.01
CA VAL A 41 11.90 -29.49 13.21
C VAL A 41 12.05 -30.87 13.85
N PHE A 42 12.70 -31.76 13.11
CA PHE A 42 13.15 -33.07 13.57
C PHE A 42 14.63 -33.00 13.99
N SER A 43 15.20 -34.13 14.42
CA SER A 43 16.61 -34.20 14.84
C SER A 43 17.54 -33.63 13.77
N ASP A 44 17.39 -34.11 12.54
CA ASP A 44 18.33 -33.89 11.45
C ASP A 44 17.72 -33.16 10.25
N THR A 45 16.40 -32.99 10.20
CA THR A 45 15.70 -32.32 9.09
C THR A 45 14.68 -31.30 9.58
N VAL A 46 14.33 -30.37 8.70
CA VAL A 46 13.14 -29.51 8.85
C VAL A 46 12.17 -29.86 7.74
N ARG A 47 10.95 -30.25 8.11
CA ARG A 47 9.86 -30.50 7.18
C ARG A 47 9.01 -29.26 7.00
N TYR A 48 8.77 -28.89 5.75
CA TYR A 48 7.88 -27.82 5.36
C TYR A 48 6.64 -28.41 4.70
N GLU A 49 5.46 -28.03 5.18
CA GLU A 49 4.18 -28.35 4.56
C GLU A 49 3.50 -27.07 4.06
N LEU A 50 3.22 -27.01 2.76
CA LEU A 50 2.58 -25.88 2.09
C LEU A 50 1.15 -26.28 1.77
N THR A 51 0.19 -25.71 2.50
CA THR A 51 -1.24 -25.97 2.32
C THR A 51 -1.89 -24.84 1.54
N ALA A 52 -2.34 -25.13 0.31
CA ALA A 52 -3.10 -24.20 -0.50
C ALA A 52 -4.56 -24.09 0.01
N LEU A 53 -5.00 -22.86 0.26
CA LEU A 53 -6.31 -22.55 0.84
C LEU A 53 -7.36 -22.12 -0.19
N LYS A 54 -6.97 -22.01 -1.47
CA LYS A 54 -7.81 -21.55 -2.58
C LYS A 54 -7.63 -22.44 -3.79
N GLN A 55 -8.67 -22.49 -4.61
CA GLN A 55 -8.72 -23.16 -5.91
C GLN A 55 -9.09 -22.12 -6.98
N PRO A 56 -8.71 -22.33 -8.26
CA PRO A 56 -7.90 -23.45 -8.76
C PRO A 56 -6.42 -23.31 -8.38
N LEU A 57 -5.77 -24.42 -8.07
CA LEU A 57 -4.34 -24.47 -7.73
C LEU A 57 -3.51 -24.93 -8.95
N GLY A 58 -2.54 -24.11 -9.33
CA GLY A 58 -1.53 -24.43 -10.33
C GLY A 58 -0.24 -24.92 -9.69
N TRP A 59 0.48 -24.01 -9.03
CA TRP A 59 1.75 -24.27 -8.36
C TRP A 59 1.90 -23.41 -7.09
N VAL A 60 2.70 -23.88 -6.14
CA VAL A 60 3.11 -23.11 -4.94
C VAL A 60 4.62 -23.02 -4.86
N GLY A 61 5.15 -21.97 -4.22
CA GLY A 61 6.58 -21.80 -4.00
C GLY A 61 6.89 -21.28 -2.61
N LEU A 62 8.02 -21.75 -2.04
CA LEU A 62 8.62 -21.22 -0.82
C LEU A 62 10.07 -20.82 -1.11
N GLY A 63 10.39 -19.55 -0.92
CA GLY A 63 11.74 -19.01 -1.04
C GLY A 63 12.37 -18.70 0.31
N PHE A 64 13.65 -19.04 0.45
CA PHE A 64 14.43 -18.90 1.67
C PHE A 64 15.12 -17.53 1.70
N GLY A 65 14.36 -16.48 1.99
CA GLY A 65 14.84 -15.11 1.91
C GLY A 65 13.75 -14.07 2.16
N ARG A 66 14.11 -12.79 1.97
CA ARG A 66 13.21 -11.63 2.20
C ARG A 66 12.69 -10.97 0.92
N ARG A 67 13.14 -11.42 -0.24
CA ARG A 67 12.79 -10.84 -1.55
C ARG A 67 12.93 -11.93 -2.63
N MET A 68 12.32 -11.74 -3.80
CA MET A 68 12.45 -12.71 -4.90
C MET A 68 13.88 -12.70 -5.47
N ALA A 69 14.42 -11.53 -5.76
CA ALA A 69 15.77 -11.40 -6.28
C ALA A 69 16.82 -11.96 -5.30
N GLU A 70 17.76 -12.72 -5.82
CA GLU A 70 18.85 -13.40 -5.11
C GLU A 70 18.37 -14.39 -4.04
N THR A 71 17.29 -15.12 -4.32
CA THR A 71 16.72 -16.10 -3.37
C THR A 71 16.57 -17.48 -4.00
N HIS A 72 17.01 -18.49 -3.25
CA HIS A 72 16.76 -19.90 -3.54
C HIS A 72 15.34 -20.26 -3.09
N MET A 73 14.65 -21.06 -3.90
CA MET A 73 13.27 -21.45 -3.63
C MET A 73 12.97 -22.87 -4.07
N VAL A 74 11.95 -23.45 -3.44
CA VAL A 74 11.35 -24.74 -3.80
C VAL A 74 9.97 -24.45 -4.34
N ILE A 75 9.70 -24.92 -5.56
CA ILE A 75 8.43 -24.75 -6.27
C ILE A 75 7.83 -26.13 -6.49
N LEU A 76 6.55 -26.30 -6.17
CA LEU A 76 5.84 -27.58 -6.24
C LEU A 76 4.52 -27.45 -7.01
N TRP A 77 4.22 -28.47 -7.81
CA TRP A 77 2.92 -28.62 -8.49
C TRP A 77 2.58 -30.09 -8.70
N TYR A 78 1.29 -30.38 -8.86
CA TYR A 78 0.82 -31.71 -9.25
C TYR A 78 0.90 -31.90 -10.76
N ASN A 79 1.22 -33.11 -11.18
CA ASN A 79 1.18 -33.55 -12.57
C ASN A 79 -0.15 -34.23 -12.87
N SER A 80 -0.44 -34.42 -14.16
CA SER A 80 -1.67 -35.09 -14.62
C SER A 80 -1.81 -36.54 -14.16
N ASP A 81 -0.70 -37.20 -13.85
CA ASP A 81 -0.64 -38.57 -13.31
C ASP A 81 -0.78 -38.64 -11.77
N GLY A 82 -0.97 -37.49 -11.10
CA GLY A 82 -1.09 -37.39 -9.64
C GLY A 82 0.25 -37.34 -8.90
N THR A 83 1.38 -37.41 -9.59
CA THR A 83 2.69 -37.18 -8.98
C THR A 83 2.92 -35.70 -8.70
N VAL A 84 3.92 -35.37 -7.88
CA VAL A 84 4.32 -33.99 -7.58
C VAL A 84 5.69 -33.74 -8.16
N THR A 85 5.84 -32.66 -8.92
CA THR A 85 7.16 -32.16 -9.30
C THR A 85 7.67 -31.20 -8.23
N LEU A 86 8.90 -31.44 -7.77
CA LEU A 86 9.67 -30.55 -6.93
C LEU A 86 10.77 -29.90 -7.77
N SER A 87 10.73 -28.57 -7.88
CA SER A 87 11.71 -27.78 -8.62
C SER A 87 12.45 -26.82 -7.70
N GLN A 88 13.77 -26.99 -7.59
CA GLN A 88 14.62 -26.07 -6.83
C GLN A 88 15.23 -25.02 -7.75
N ARG A 89 14.83 -23.76 -7.57
CA ARG A 89 15.21 -22.67 -8.46
C ARG A 89 15.89 -21.52 -7.73
N TYR A 90 16.58 -20.67 -8.49
CA TYR A 90 17.16 -19.41 -8.02
C TYR A 90 16.70 -18.25 -8.89
N ALA A 91 16.25 -17.18 -8.23
CA ALA A 91 15.87 -15.94 -8.89
C ALA A 91 17.04 -14.94 -8.86
N VAL A 92 17.45 -14.43 -10.03
CA VAL A 92 18.43 -13.34 -10.12
C VAL A 92 17.74 -11.97 -9.90
N GLY A 93 16.45 -11.87 -10.21
CA GLY A 93 15.67 -10.64 -10.17
C GLY A 93 14.19 -10.91 -9.90
N HIS A 94 13.31 -10.13 -10.54
CA HIS A 94 11.86 -10.33 -10.51
C HIS A 94 11.34 -11.05 -11.77
N SER A 95 12.21 -11.80 -12.44
CA SER A 95 11.91 -12.67 -13.58
C SER A 95 11.72 -14.11 -13.12
N GLU A 96 11.22 -14.97 -14.02
CA GLU A 96 11.10 -16.40 -13.73
C GLU A 96 12.44 -16.98 -13.22
N PRO A 97 12.44 -17.67 -12.06
CA PRO A 97 13.63 -18.28 -11.49
C PRO A 97 14.05 -19.50 -12.33
N ARG A 98 15.35 -19.79 -12.38
CA ARG A 98 15.92 -20.91 -13.14
C ARG A 98 16.32 -22.06 -12.23
N LEU A 99 16.21 -23.30 -12.73
CA LEU A 99 16.59 -24.50 -11.98
C LEU A 99 18.06 -24.44 -11.55
N VAL A 100 18.34 -24.96 -10.35
CA VAL A 100 19.68 -25.04 -9.79
C VAL A 100 20.06 -26.52 -9.62
N SER A 101 21.13 -26.95 -10.27
CA SER A 101 21.59 -28.35 -10.20
C SER A 101 22.18 -28.74 -8.84
N ASN A 102 22.74 -27.78 -8.10
CA ASN A 102 23.32 -28.02 -6.77
C ASN A 102 22.90 -26.90 -5.79
N PRO A 103 21.67 -26.94 -5.26
CA PRO A 103 21.17 -25.90 -4.38
C PRO A 103 21.87 -25.97 -3.01
N PRO A 104 22.08 -24.83 -2.32
CA PRO A 104 22.74 -24.79 -1.02
C PRO A 104 21.94 -25.47 0.10
N ARG A 105 20.64 -25.69 -0.14
CA ARG A 105 19.73 -26.45 0.71
C ARG A 105 19.03 -27.46 -0.18
N LEU A 106 19.40 -28.74 -0.08
CA LEU A 106 18.77 -29.79 -0.86
C LEU A 106 17.37 -30.05 -0.28
N ALA A 107 16.35 -29.98 -1.13
CA ALA A 107 14.97 -30.27 -0.75
C ALA A 107 14.55 -31.63 -1.29
N THR A 108 14.03 -32.49 -0.42
CA THR A 108 13.54 -33.82 -0.78
C THR A 108 12.03 -33.86 -0.61
N LEU A 109 11.32 -34.29 -1.65
CA LEU A 109 9.86 -34.39 -1.65
C LEU A 109 9.39 -35.38 -0.57
N GLN A 110 8.32 -35.02 0.15
CA GLN A 110 7.74 -35.85 1.21
C GLN A 110 6.24 -36.03 1.00
N VAL A 111 5.71 -37.10 1.58
CA VAL A 111 4.26 -37.26 1.70
C VAL A 111 3.75 -36.33 2.81
N PRO A 112 2.74 -35.50 2.55
CA PRO A 112 2.17 -34.64 3.57
C PRO A 112 1.61 -35.46 4.76
N SER A 113 2.01 -35.14 6.00
CA SER A 113 1.56 -35.79 7.26
C SER A 113 0.08 -35.56 7.60
N ASP A 114 -0.72 -36.59 7.89
CA ASP A 114 -2.11 -36.39 8.33
C ASP A 114 -2.17 -35.57 9.64
N SER A 115 -2.62 -34.33 9.56
CA SER A 115 -2.69 -33.40 10.70
C SER A 115 -4.06 -32.74 10.79
N ALA A 116 -4.51 -32.48 12.03
CA ALA A 116 -5.77 -31.82 12.33
C ALA A 116 -5.89 -30.39 11.77
N TRP A 117 -4.78 -29.82 11.30
CA TRP A 117 -4.68 -28.46 10.76
C TRP A 117 -4.95 -28.38 9.25
N ARG A 118 -5.18 -29.51 8.57
CA ARG A 118 -5.53 -29.53 7.15
C ARG A 118 -7.02 -29.23 6.97
N PRO A 119 -7.39 -28.09 6.39
CA PRO A 119 -8.78 -27.84 6.05
C PRO A 119 -9.28 -28.92 5.09
N VAL A 120 -10.54 -29.35 5.27
CA VAL A 120 -11.21 -30.25 4.34
C VAL A 120 -11.18 -29.62 2.94
N ASN A 121 -10.82 -30.39 1.91
CA ASN A 121 -10.62 -29.94 0.51
C ASN A 121 -9.43 -28.99 0.26
N SER A 122 -8.42 -28.98 1.14
CA SER A 122 -7.15 -28.31 0.86
C SER A 122 -6.15 -29.25 0.17
N THR A 123 -5.27 -28.66 -0.62
CA THR A 123 -4.18 -29.38 -1.27
C THR A 123 -2.88 -29.03 -0.55
N THR A 124 -2.17 -30.04 -0.05
CA THR A 124 -0.91 -29.86 0.69
C THR A 124 0.25 -30.47 -0.08
N PHE A 125 1.38 -29.77 -0.08
CA PHE A 125 2.67 -30.28 -0.53
C PHE A 125 3.62 -30.35 0.65
N ALA A 126 4.54 -31.31 0.65
CA ALA A 126 5.53 -31.42 1.71
C ALA A 126 6.92 -31.69 1.14
N PHE A 127 7.95 -31.12 1.77
CA PHE A 127 9.34 -31.43 1.50
C PHE A 127 10.18 -31.27 2.77
N GLU A 128 11.37 -31.87 2.77
CA GLU A 128 12.34 -31.78 3.86
C GLU A 128 13.67 -31.21 3.40
N ILE A 129 14.35 -30.53 4.33
CA ILE A 129 15.72 -30.01 4.16
C ILE A 129 16.57 -30.46 5.36
N GLU A 130 17.80 -30.90 5.09
CA GLU A 130 18.77 -31.27 6.12
C GLU A 130 19.23 -30.08 6.97
N ARG A 131 19.28 -30.27 8.29
CA ARG A 131 19.77 -29.27 9.24
C ARG A 131 21.29 -29.13 9.12
N GLY A 132 21.79 -27.93 9.35
CA GLY A 132 23.22 -27.61 9.20
C GLY A 132 23.66 -27.28 7.78
N THR A 133 22.74 -27.32 6.79
CA THR A 133 22.97 -26.79 5.45
C THR A 133 22.46 -25.33 5.35
N GLY A 134 23.27 -24.44 4.78
CA GLY A 134 22.93 -23.00 4.67
C GLY A 134 22.94 -22.24 6.00
N ALA A 135 22.26 -21.09 6.06
CA ALA A 135 22.28 -20.18 7.23
C ALA A 135 21.58 -20.73 8.50
N TYR A 136 21.12 -21.99 8.48
CA TYR A 136 20.62 -22.68 9.66
C TYR A 136 21.81 -23.26 10.45
N SER A 137 22.62 -22.38 11.03
CA SER A 137 23.70 -22.74 11.95
C SER A 137 23.24 -22.43 13.37
N GLY A 138 22.34 -23.28 13.90
CA GLY A 138 22.07 -23.57 15.32
C GLY A 138 22.17 -22.47 16.39
N THR A 139 22.07 -21.20 16.05
CA THR A 139 22.24 -20.07 16.97
C THR A 139 20.88 -19.60 17.46
N SER A 140 20.87 -19.12 18.71
CA SER A 140 19.77 -19.00 19.67
C SER A 140 18.56 -18.13 19.29
N ASP A 141 18.40 -17.73 18.03
CA ASP A 141 17.29 -16.92 17.49
C ASP A 141 16.81 -17.48 16.13
N ALA A 142 16.25 -18.70 16.06
CA ALA A 142 15.91 -19.34 14.77
C ALA A 142 14.64 -18.80 14.09
N MET A 143 14.49 -17.48 14.06
CA MET A 143 13.48 -16.77 13.28
C MET A 143 13.88 -16.76 11.80
N GLU A 144 13.33 -17.71 11.04
CA GLU A 144 13.60 -17.82 9.62
C GLU A 144 12.55 -17.06 8.79
N ARG A 145 13.03 -16.31 7.79
CA ARG A 145 12.18 -15.49 6.92
C ARG A 145 12.06 -16.15 5.56
N PHE A 146 10.82 -16.16 5.07
CA PHE A 146 10.47 -16.77 3.81
C PHE A 146 9.66 -15.81 2.95
N ILE A 147 9.76 -16.01 1.64
CA ILE A 147 8.77 -15.56 0.68
C ILE A 147 7.93 -16.76 0.26
N TRP A 148 6.66 -16.55 -0.08
CA TRP A 148 5.81 -17.57 -0.65
C TRP A 148 5.11 -17.07 -1.91
N ALA A 149 4.76 -18.00 -2.79
CA ALA A 149 4.03 -17.72 -4.01
C ALA A 149 2.96 -18.80 -4.27
N TYR A 150 1.88 -18.38 -4.92
CA TYR A 150 0.74 -19.20 -5.31
C TYR A 150 0.31 -18.81 -6.72
N SER A 151 0.13 -19.80 -7.58
CA SER A 151 -0.45 -19.61 -8.92
C SER A 151 -1.68 -20.47 -9.10
N GLN A 152 -2.56 -19.99 -9.97
CA GLN A 152 -3.76 -20.69 -10.42
C GLN A 152 -3.51 -21.55 -11.67
N THR A 153 -2.36 -21.40 -12.32
CA THR A 153 -2.05 -22.04 -13.60
C THR A 153 -0.99 -23.11 -13.41
N ASN A 154 -1.33 -24.35 -13.71
CA ASN A 154 -0.41 -25.47 -13.67
C ASN A 154 0.56 -25.41 -14.88
N PRO A 155 1.85 -25.78 -14.72
CA PRO A 155 2.79 -25.82 -15.85
C PRO A 155 2.51 -26.91 -16.90
N GLU A 156 1.61 -27.85 -16.61
CA GLU A 156 1.22 -28.99 -17.47
C GLU A 156 2.40 -29.89 -17.90
N SER A 157 3.49 -29.86 -17.14
CA SER A 157 4.70 -30.66 -17.39
C SER A 157 5.28 -31.16 -16.07
N SER A 158 5.75 -32.41 -16.07
CA SER A 158 6.46 -32.99 -14.93
C SER A 158 7.94 -32.59 -14.86
N ASP A 159 8.45 -31.87 -15.87
CA ASP A 159 9.83 -31.41 -15.92
C ASP A 159 10.08 -30.30 -14.87
N PRO A 160 11.04 -30.48 -13.92
CA PRO A 160 11.41 -29.44 -12.98
C PRO A 160 11.85 -28.11 -13.62
N GLU A 161 12.32 -28.11 -14.87
CA GLU A 161 12.70 -26.89 -15.62
C GLU A 161 11.53 -26.24 -16.39
N ALA A 162 10.33 -26.83 -16.38
CA ALA A 162 9.20 -26.34 -17.15
C ALA A 162 8.91 -24.85 -16.90
N ASP A 163 8.61 -24.09 -17.95
CA ASP A 163 8.29 -22.67 -17.80
C ASP A 163 7.04 -22.50 -16.91
N ILE A 164 7.16 -21.66 -15.89
CA ILE A 164 6.06 -21.36 -14.96
C ILE A 164 5.54 -19.95 -15.19
N THR A 165 4.22 -19.81 -15.15
CA THR A 165 3.56 -18.51 -15.21
C THR A 165 3.81 -17.70 -13.95
N PHE A 166 3.65 -16.37 -14.06
CA PHE A 166 3.76 -15.47 -12.90
C PHE A 166 2.77 -15.86 -11.79
N HIS A 167 3.19 -15.71 -10.54
CA HIS A 167 2.33 -16.05 -9.40
C HIS A 167 1.11 -15.14 -9.35
N TYR A 168 -0.06 -15.72 -9.05
CA TYR A 168 -1.30 -14.97 -8.83
C TYR A 168 -1.27 -14.20 -7.51
N ALA A 169 -0.69 -14.80 -6.47
CA ALA A 169 -0.50 -14.18 -5.17
C ALA A 169 0.88 -14.55 -4.62
N ALA A 170 1.49 -13.64 -3.88
CA ALA A 170 2.73 -13.86 -3.17
C ALA A 170 2.75 -13.06 -1.88
N GLY A 171 3.68 -13.39 -1.00
CA GLY A 171 3.86 -12.68 0.25
C GLY A 171 5.07 -13.18 1.02
N PHE A 172 5.05 -12.88 2.30
CA PHE A 172 6.16 -13.10 3.21
C PHE A 172 5.63 -13.79 4.47
N LEU A 173 6.48 -14.56 5.11
CA LEU A 173 6.20 -15.12 6.43
C LEU A 173 7.50 -15.28 7.21
N THR A 174 7.39 -15.30 8.53
CA THR A 174 8.50 -15.60 9.44
C THR A 174 8.05 -16.74 10.33
N LEU A 175 8.89 -17.75 10.49
CA LEU A 175 8.63 -18.91 11.35
C LEU A 175 9.70 -18.98 12.43
N ASP A 176 9.26 -19.19 13.67
CA ASP A 176 10.16 -19.50 14.78
C ASP A 176 10.43 -21.01 14.84
N LEU A 177 11.56 -21.44 14.27
CA LEU A 177 11.88 -22.87 14.23
C LEU A 177 12.29 -23.44 15.60
N MET A 178 12.47 -22.61 16.63
CA MET A 178 12.75 -23.05 18.02
C MET A 178 11.51 -23.01 18.92
N LYS A 179 10.34 -22.65 18.40
CA LYS A 179 9.11 -22.64 19.18
C LYS A 179 8.71 -24.07 19.52
N GLU A 180 8.45 -24.35 20.81
CA GLU A 180 7.96 -25.66 21.24
C GLU A 180 6.60 -25.96 20.60
N LEU A 181 6.50 -27.11 19.94
CA LEU A 181 5.21 -27.62 19.47
C LEU A 181 4.50 -28.29 20.64
N ALA A 182 3.28 -27.86 20.94
CA ALA A 182 2.48 -28.51 21.98
C ALA A 182 2.32 -30.01 21.64
N GLU A 183 2.69 -30.89 22.57
CA GLU A 183 2.52 -32.34 22.42
C GLU A 183 1.04 -32.64 22.17
N MET A 184 0.76 -33.32 21.05
CA MET A 184 -0.57 -33.86 20.78
C MET A 184 -0.84 -35.03 21.73
N GLU A 185 -1.34 -34.75 22.93
CA GLU A 185 -2.03 -35.77 23.71
C GLU A 185 -3.36 -36.14 23.02
N SER A 186 -3.62 -37.45 22.97
CA SER A 186 -4.85 -38.05 22.43
C SER A 186 -6.12 -37.47 23.07
N PRO A 187 -7.27 -37.52 22.37
CA PRO A 187 -8.45 -36.74 22.71
C PRO A 187 -9.08 -37.21 24.02
N SER A 188 -9.08 -36.33 25.02
CA SER A 188 -9.94 -36.41 26.20
C SER A 188 -11.19 -35.52 25.99
N PRO A 189 -12.35 -35.85 26.56
CA PRO A 189 -13.62 -35.19 26.25
C PRO A 189 -13.61 -33.71 26.68
N PRO A 190 -14.45 -32.86 26.04
CA PRO A 190 -14.31 -31.42 26.14
C PRO A 190 -14.60 -30.92 27.56
N PRO A 191 -13.70 -30.13 28.18
CA PRO A 191 -14.09 -29.25 29.25
C PRO A 191 -14.76 -28.00 28.67
N GLU A 192 -15.76 -27.54 29.38
CA GLU A 192 -16.69 -26.50 29.01
C GLU A 192 -16.03 -25.16 28.63
N LEU A 193 -16.78 -24.44 27.79
CA LEU A 193 -16.52 -23.13 27.20
C LEU A 193 -15.92 -22.11 28.19
N GLY A 194 -14.60 -22.03 28.22
CA GLY A 194 -13.84 -20.90 28.74
C GLY A 194 -13.42 -19.99 27.59
N SER A 195 -14.11 -18.87 27.43
CA SER A 195 -13.78 -17.81 26.48
C SER A 195 -12.38 -17.24 26.76
N SER A 196 -11.40 -17.54 25.91
CA SER A 196 -10.14 -16.79 25.84
C SER A 196 -9.79 -16.46 24.39
N ASN A 197 -9.70 -15.15 24.16
CA ASN A 197 -9.56 -14.46 22.89
C ASN A 197 -8.30 -14.79 22.09
N ASP A 198 -8.51 -14.92 20.78
CA ASP A 198 -7.78 -14.26 19.69
C ASP A 198 -6.27 -14.55 19.57
N GLY A 199 -5.95 -15.64 18.88
CA GLY A 199 -4.65 -15.85 18.23
C GLY A 199 -4.50 -14.96 16.99
N SER A 200 -4.41 -13.64 17.19
CA SER A 200 -4.03 -12.69 16.16
C SER A 200 -2.51 -12.62 16.07
N THR A 201 -1.97 -12.82 14.86
CA THR A 201 -0.58 -12.56 14.48
C THR A 201 -0.17 -11.20 15.05
N ARG A 202 0.73 -11.18 16.04
CA ARG A 202 1.13 -9.93 16.71
C ARG A 202 1.87 -9.03 15.73
N ILE A 203 1.14 -8.15 15.04
CA ILE A 203 1.71 -7.03 14.30
C ILE A 203 2.52 -6.20 15.30
N SER A 204 3.76 -5.89 14.96
CA SER A 204 4.61 -5.02 15.79
C SER A 204 3.87 -3.70 16.05
N SER A 205 3.78 -3.29 17.33
CA SER A 205 3.12 -2.04 17.72
C SER A 205 3.66 -0.81 16.98
N SER A 206 4.91 -0.89 16.49
CA SER A 206 5.53 0.17 15.68
C SER A 206 4.94 0.24 14.27
N HIS A 207 4.74 -0.91 13.61
CA HIS A 207 4.14 -0.98 12.28
C HIS A 207 2.68 -0.47 12.31
N GLU A 208 1.92 -0.91 13.32
CA GLU A 208 0.55 -0.45 13.54
C GLU A 208 0.49 1.08 13.67
N ARG A 209 1.40 1.69 14.44
CA ARG A 209 1.48 3.15 14.60
C ARG A 209 1.80 3.87 13.29
N VAL A 210 2.69 3.31 12.47
CA VAL A 210 3.04 3.87 11.15
C VAL A 210 1.83 3.85 10.22
N VAL A 211 1.09 2.73 10.15
CA VAL A 211 -0.13 2.59 9.33
C VAL A 211 -1.21 3.57 9.78
N ILE A 212 -1.42 3.72 11.09
CA ILE A 212 -2.38 4.69 11.63
C ILE A 212 -1.96 6.12 11.28
N ALA A 213 -0.69 6.47 11.48
CA ALA A 213 -0.18 7.79 11.19
C ALA A 213 -0.28 8.12 9.68
N HIS A 214 0.04 7.17 8.80
CA HIS A 214 -0.20 7.25 7.37
C HIS A 214 -1.67 7.62 7.10
N GLY A 215 -2.60 6.76 7.55
CA GLY A 215 -4.03 6.92 7.30
C GLY A 215 -4.60 8.25 7.79
N VAL A 216 -4.21 8.69 8.99
CA VAL A 216 -4.65 9.96 9.58
C VAL A 216 -4.12 11.16 8.78
N LEU A 217 -2.81 11.20 8.50
CA LEU A 217 -2.19 12.34 7.81
C LEU A 217 -2.71 12.48 6.38
N VAL A 218 -2.77 11.38 5.61
CA VAL A 218 -3.30 11.45 4.24
C VAL A 218 -4.80 11.76 4.23
N SER A 219 -5.58 11.31 5.22
CA SER A 219 -7.00 11.69 5.33
C SER A 219 -7.17 13.18 5.61
N ILE A 220 -6.37 13.76 6.51
CA ILE A 220 -6.39 15.21 6.78
C ILE A 220 -5.96 15.99 5.53
N GLY A 221 -4.87 15.59 4.89
CA GLY A 221 -4.39 16.21 3.66
C GLY A 221 -5.44 16.20 2.55
N PHE A 222 -5.92 15.00 2.20
CA PHE A 222 -6.81 14.76 1.06
C PHE A 222 -8.27 15.14 1.29
N LEU A 223 -8.82 14.90 2.48
CA LEU A 223 -10.24 15.16 2.75
C LEU A 223 -10.51 16.50 3.43
N PHE A 224 -9.50 17.15 4.01
CA PHE A 224 -9.71 18.44 4.68
C PHE A 224 -9.03 19.58 3.93
N PHE A 225 -7.70 19.55 3.80
CA PHE A 225 -6.98 20.70 3.23
C PHE A 225 -7.22 20.89 1.73
N LEU A 226 -7.20 19.84 0.90
CA LEU A 226 -7.47 20.00 -0.54
C LEU A 226 -8.89 20.51 -0.83
N PRO A 227 -9.97 19.97 -0.21
CA PRO A 227 -11.31 20.52 -0.38
C PRO A 227 -11.40 21.98 0.06
N ILE A 228 -10.84 22.35 1.22
CA ILE A 228 -10.83 23.74 1.68
C ILE A 228 -10.13 24.65 0.67
N GLY A 229 -8.94 24.25 0.20
CA GLY A 229 -8.20 25.03 -0.79
C GLY A 229 -9.01 25.26 -2.08
N SER A 230 -9.72 24.25 -2.55
CA SER A 230 -10.60 24.37 -3.73
C SER A 230 -11.84 25.23 -3.47
N LEU A 231 -12.52 25.01 -2.34
CA LEU A 231 -13.72 25.76 -1.96
C LEU A 231 -13.42 27.24 -1.72
N VAL A 232 -12.29 27.59 -1.10
CA VAL A 232 -11.85 28.98 -0.95
C VAL A 232 -11.72 29.63 -2.33
N ALA A 233 -11.04 28.99 -3.28
CA ALA A 233 -10.90 29.54 -4.62
C ALA A 233 -12.24 29.67 -5.35
N ARG A 234 -13.20 28.77 -5.09
CA ARG A 234 -14.53 28.82 -5.70
C ARG A 234 -15.40 29.94 -5.13
N TRP A 235 -15.44 30.04 -3.81
CA TRP A 235 -16.37 30.94 -3.11
C TRP A 235 -15.84 32.36 -2.96
N SER A 236 -14.53 32.55 -2.76
CA SER A 236 -13.99 33.88 -2.43
C SER A 236 -13.46 34.68 -3.63
N ARG A 237 -13.28 34.05 -4.79
CA ARG A 237 -12.68 34.68 -5.98
C ARG A 237 -13.42 35.92 -6.48
N THR A 238 -14.73 35.98 -6.30
CA THR A 238 -15.57 37.11 -6.75
C THR A 238 -15.75 38.21 -5.68
N PHE A 239 -15.16 38.03 -4.49
CA PHE A 239 -15.31 38.94 -3.36
C PHE A 239 -14.01 39.57 -2.88
N THR A 240 -12.87 38.88 -2.98
CA THR A 240 -11.59 39.40 -2.49
C THR A 240 -10.41 38.96 -3.35
N PRO A 241 -9.42 39.84 -3.64
CA PRO A 241 -8.22 39.45 -4.39
C PRO A 241 -7.30 38.49 -3.61
N ASN A 242 -7.50 38.37 -2.29
CA ASN A 242 -6.71 37.48 -1.43
C ASN A 242 -7.03 35.99 -1.62
N TRP A 243 -8.10 35.65 -2.36
CA TRP A 243 -8.49 34.27 -2.64
C TRP A 243 -7.32 33.41 -3.13
N PHE A 244 -6.46 33.99 -3.99
CA PHE A 244 -5.33 33.28 -4.58
C PHE A 244 -4.26 32.99 -3.53
N LYS A 245 -3.94 33.96 -2.66
CA LYS A 245 -2.95 33.78 -1.59
C LYS A 245 -3.37 32.66 -0.65
N VAL A 246 -4.64 32.63 -0.26
CA VAL A 246 -5.19 31.58 0.62
C VAL A 246 -5.22 30.22 -0.09
N HIS A 247 -5.72 30.16 -1.33
CA HIS A 247 -5.71 28.92 -2.13
C HIS A 247 -4.30 28.36 -2.29
N TYR A 248 -3.34 29.22 -2.62
CA TYR A 248 -1.93 28.88 -2.75
C TYR A 248 -1.34 28.39 -1.42
N ALA A 249 -1.57 29.11 -0.33
CA ALA A 249 -1.05 28.75 0.99
C ALA A 249 -1.59 27.41 1.48
N VAL A 250 -2.91 27.21 1.41
CA VAL A 250 -3.55 25.96 1.86
C VAL A 250 -3.06 24.76 1.05
N ASN A 251 -2.96 24.88 -0.27
CA ASN A 251 -2.52 23.75 -1.10
C ASN A 251 -1.00 23.53 -1.00
N LEU A 252 -0.17 24.54 -1.25
CA LEU A 252 1.27 24.34 -1.33
C LEU A 252 1.96 24.25 0.04
N TRP A 253 1.62 25.14 0.97
CA TRP A 253 2.38 25.28 2.21
C TRP A 253 1.83 24.44 3.36
N ILE A 254 0.56 24.05 3.29
CA ILE A 254 -0.11 23.27 4.35
C ILE A 254 -0.38 21.85 3.87
N ALA A 255 -1.13 21.67 2.79
CA ALA A 255 -1.55 20.35 2.34
C ALA A 255 -0.36 19.52 1.84
N LEU A 256 0.54 20.09 1.03
CA LEU A 256 1.66 19.34 0.45
C LEU A 256 2.58 18.71 1.53
N PRO A 257 3.09 19.43 2.55
CA PRO A 257 3.90 18.79 3.59
C PRO A 257 3.17 17.67 4.34
N VAL A 258 1.91 17.88 4.70
CA VAL A 258 1.09 16.89 5.42
C VAL A 258 0.88 15.64 4.55
N ILE A 259 0.55 15.82 3.27
CA ILE A 259 0.37 14.73 2.31
C ILE A 259 1.70 14.02 2.07
N LEU A 260 2.83 14.72 1.95
CA LEU A 260 4.13 14.07 1.72
C LEU A 260 4.58 13.21 2.89
N ILE A 261 4.44 13.73 4.12
CA ILE A 261 4.76 12.96 5.32
C ILE A 261 3.82 11.76 5.41
N GLY A 262 2.50 11.99 5.31
CA GLY A 262 1.52 10.92 5.36
C GLY A 262 1.74 9.86 4.29
N TRP A 263 1.90 10.26 3.03
CA TRP A 263 2.14 9.36 1.91
C TRP A 263 3.45 8.59 2.08
N GLY A 264 4.52 9.24 2.53
CA GLY A 264 5.82 8.61 2.77
C GLY A 264 5.77 7.50 3.82
N LEU A 265 4.89 7.60 4.82
CA LEU A 265 4.66 6.53 5.79
C LEU A 265 4.02 5.28 5.16
N GLY A 266 3.39 5.38 3.99
CA GLY A 266 2.80 4.24 3.27
C GLY A 266 3.87 3.26 2.79
N PRO A 267 4.83 3.67 1.94
CA PRO A 267 5.97 2.84 1.58
C PRO A 267 6.80 2.38 2.78
N VAL A 268 6.93 3.20 3.84
CA VAL A 268 7.58 2.75 5.09
C VAL A 268 6.80 1.61 5.72
N ALA A 269 5.46 1.69 5.80
CA ALA A 269 4.64 0.58 6.29
C ALA A 269 4.82 -0.67 5.43
N VAL A 270 4.83 -0.54 4.10
CA VAL A 270 5.09 -1.68 3.19
C VAL A 270 6.47 -2.29 3.46
N PHE A 271 7.50 -1.45 3.58
CA PHE A 271 8.85 -1.89 3.90
C PHE A 271 8.93 -2.57 5.29
N ASP A 272 8.30 -2.00 6.32
CA ASP A 272 8.27 -2.55 7.68
C ASP A 272 7.52 -3.88 7.75
N ALA A 273 6.41 -3.99 7.01
CA ALA A 273 5.69 -5.26 6.83
C ALA A 273 6.45 -6.26 5.96
N GLN A 274 7.59 -5.86 5.40
CA GLN A 274 8.33 -6.58 4.36
C GLN A 274 7.43 -6.98 3.19
N ALA A 275 6.36 -6.22 2.94
CA ALA A 275 5.42 -6.46 1.86
C ALA A 275 5.94 -5.93 0.52
N THR A 276 5.35 -6.39 -0.57
CA THR A 276 5.64 -5.92 -1.93
C THR A 276 4.98 -4.58 -2.19
N HIS A 277 5.72 -3.68 -2.85
CA HIS A 277 5.19 -2.39 -3.29
C HIS A 277 4.38 -2.54 -4.59
N PHE A 278 3.33 -1.72 -4.72
CA PHE A 278 2.44 -1.59 -5.88
C PHE A 278 1.67 -2.84 -6.28
N LEU A 279 1.30 -3.70 -5.32
CA LEU A 279 0.47 -4.88 -5.64
C LEU A 279 -1.03 -4.59 -5.65
N ASP A 280 -1.50 -3.68 -4.81
CA ASP A 280 -2.91 -3.38 -4.69
C ASP A 280 -3.28 -2.05 -5.37
N SER A 281 -4.57 -1.90 -5.66
CA SER A 281 -5.12 -0.70 -6.28
C SER A 281 -4.93 0.55 -5.42
N HIS A 282 -4.90 0.43 -4.08
CA HIS A 282 -4.71 1.57 -3.20
C HIS A 282 -3.28 2.14 -3.34
N GLN A 283 -2.26 1.30 -3.39
CA GLN A 283 -0.87 1.71 -3.57
C GLN A 283 -0.64 2.37 -4.93
N ILE A 284 -1.16 1.77 -6.02
CA ILE A 284 -1.03 2.32 -7.38
C ILE A 284 -1.77 3.66 -7.51
N CYS A 285 -3.04 3.71 -7.08
CA CYS A 285 -3.83 4.94 -7.12
C CYS A 285 -3.22 6.03 -6.24
N GLY A 286 -2.65 5.69 -5.08
CA GLY A 286 -2.00 6.63 -4.18
C GLY A 286 -0.77 7.28 -4.77
N ALA A 287 0.07 6.52 -5.49
CA ALA A 287 1.24 7.06 -6.18
C ALA A 287 0.84 7.93 -7.38
N LEU A 288 -0.13 7.49 -8.18
CA LEU A 288 -0.67 8.27 -9.29
C LEU A 288 -1.27 9.59 -8.79
N LEU A 289 -2.02 9.55 -7.69
CA LEU A 289 -2.64 10.73 -7.08
C LEU A 289 -1.59 11.74 -6.62
N LEU A 290 -0.50 11.28 -5.98
CA LEU A 290 0.60 12.15 -5.57
C LEU A 290 1.28 12.80 -6.79
N LEU A 291 1.54 12.04 -7.85
CA LEU A 291 2.10 12.57 -9.11
C LEU A 291 1.19 13.64 -9.71
N LEU A 292 -0.11 13.36 -9.86
CA LEU A 292 -1.08 14.31 -10.39
C LEU A 292 -1.16 15.58 -9.51
N TYR A 293 -1.01 15.44 -8.20
CA TYR A 293 -1.00 16.58 -7.29
C TYR A 293 0.23 17.48 -7.49
N PHE A 294 1.43 16.90 -7.67
CA PHE A 294 2.61 17.67 -8.05
C PHE A 294 2.42 18.40 -9.38
N LEU A 295 1.85 17.73 -10.39
CA LEU A 295 1.54 18.34 -11.68
C LEU A 295 0.54 19.50 -11.54
N GLN A 296 -0.47 19.35 -10.69
CA GLN A 296 -1.45 20.41 -10.41
C GLN A 296 -0.82 21.64 -9.76
N VAL A 297 0.08 21.43 -8.79
CA VAL A 297 0.85 22.50 -8.14
C VAL A 297 1.77 23.20 -9.14
N ALA A 298 2.50 22.43 -9.94
CA ALA A 298 3.39 22.95 -10.98
C ALA A 298 2.61 23.76 -12.03
N LEU A 299 1.46 23.26 -12.48
CA LEU A 299 0.56 23.94 -13.42
C LEU A 299 0.04 25.25 -12.82
N GLY A 300 -0.34 25.27 -11.54
CA GLY A 300 -0.76 26.49 -10.84
C GLY A 300 0.35 27.55 -10.79
N ARG A 301 1.60 27.14 -10.51
CA ARG A 301 2.77 28.04 -10.53
C ARG A 301 3.06 28.56 -11.93
N TYR A 302 2.99 27.70 -12.94
CA TYR A 302 3.17 28.07 -14.34
C TYR A 302 2.14 29.11 -14.80
N ILE A 303 0.86 28.91 -14.45
CA ILE A 303 -0.20 29.88 -14.75
C ILE A 303 0.09 31.23 -14.10
N HIS A 304 0.52 31.21 -12.84
CA HIS A 304 0.82 32.44 -12.10
C HIS A 304 2.01 33.20 -12.70
N SER A 305 3.10 32.51 -13.07
CA SER A 305 4.27 33.15 -13.68
C SER A 305 4.01 33.71 -15.08
N ARG A 306 2.95 33.25 -15.75
CA ARG A 306 2.51 33.72 -17.07
C ARG A 306 1.35 34.72 -17.01
N LYS A 307 1.00 35.23 -15.83
CA LYS A 307 -0.10 36.19 -15.65
C LYS A 307 0.14 37.45 -16.49
N GLY A 308 -0.84 37.85 -17.30
CA GLY A 308 -0.78 39.04 -18.16
C GLY A 308 -0.15 38.83 -19.53
N LEU A 309 0.43 37.65 -19.84
CA LEU A 309 0.98 37.36 -21.17
C LEU A 309 -0.05 36.80 -22.17
N SER A 310 -1.16 36.24 -21.68
CA SER A 310 -2.19 35.70 -22.57
C SER A 310 -3.25 36.74 -22.88
N THR A 311 -3.60 36.86 -24.15
CA THR A 311 -4.72 37.67 -24.65
C THR A 311 -6.08 36.96 -24.51
N LEU A 312 -6.08 35.66 -24.23
CA LEU A 312 -7.30 34.87 -24.03
C LEU A 312 -7.85 35.12 -22.62
N ARG A 313 -9.15 35.40 -22.52
CA ARG A 313 -9.85 35.56 -21.23
C ARG A 313 -9.75 34.30 -20.35
N HIS A 314 -9.78 33.12 -20.96
CA HIS A 314 -9.58 31.84 -20.30
C HIS A 314 -8.55 31.00 -21.05
N PRO A 315 -7.25 31.12 -20.70
CA PRO A 315 -6.22 30.30 -21.31
C PRO A 315 -6.49 28.81 -21.05
N PRO A 316 -6.20 27.91 -22.02
CA PRO A 316 -6.42 26.46 -21.85
C PRO A 316 -5.78 25.87 -20.58
N SER A 317 -4.62 26.40 -20.15
CA SER A 317 -3.96 26.00 -18.91
C SER A 317 -4.84 26.22 -17.67
N ASN A 318 -5.60 27.32 -17.62
CA ASN A 318 -6.48 27.63 -16.48
C ASN A 318 -7.67 26.67 -16.42
N VAL A 319 -8.22 26.31 -17.58
CA VAL A 319 -9.29 25.31 -17.70
C VAL A 319 -8.78 23.94 -17.28
N LEU A 320 -7.60 23.55 -17.79
CA LEU A 320 -6.93 22.32 -17.41
C LEU A 320 -6.67 22.25 -15.91
N HIS A 321 -6.19 23.33 -15.28
CA HIS A 321 -5.96 23.39 -13.84
C HIS A 321 -7.25 23.19 -13.04
N ALA A 322 -8.38 23.75 -13.49
CA ALA A 322 -9.66 23.53 -12.83
C ALA A 322 -10.14 22.09 -12.96
N ILE A 323 -10.06 21.50 -14.17
CA ILE A 323 -10.49 20.11 -14.42
C ILE A 323 -9.61 19.14 -13.65
N LEU A 324 -8.28 19.26 -13.75
CA LEU A 324 -7.33 18.41 -13.03
C LEU A 324 -7.52 18.51 -11.52
N GLY A 325 -7.72 19.72 -10.99
CA GLY A 325 -8.01 19.93 -9.57
C GLY A 325 -9.29 19.25 -9.09
N LEU A 326 -10.35 19.26 -9.89
CA LEU A 326 -11.60 18.56 -9.58
C LEU A 326 -11.44 17.03 -9.65
N THR A 327 -10.76 16.52 -10.67
CA THR A 327 -10.44 15.10 -10.78
C THR A 327 -9.62 14.62 -9.58
N LEU A 328 -8.63 15.42 -9.15
CA LEU A 328 -7.84 15.15 -7.95
C LEU A 328 -8.69 15.05 -6.69
N LEU A 329 -9.69 15.92 -6.50
CA LEU A 329 -10.60 15.83 -5.36
C LEU A 329 -11.40 14.52 -5.39
N CYS A 330 -11.94 14.13 -6.54
CA CYS A 330 -12.66 12.86 -6.66
C CYS A 330 -11.76 11.65 -6.35
N LEU A 331 -10.54 11.63 -6.91
CA LEU A 331 -9.56 10.59 -6.65
C LEU A 331 -9.11 10.57 -5.20
N ALA A 332 -8.98 11.72 -4.54
CA ALA A 332 -8.63 11.84 -3.13
C ALA A 332 -9.68 11.19 -2.21
N PHE A 333 -10.97 11.41 -2.47
CA PHE A 333 -12.04 10.72 -1.75
C PHE A 333 -12.00 9.21 -1.98
N PHE A 334 -11.85 8.78 -3.24
CA PHE A 334 -11.72 7.37 -3.59
C PHE A 334 -10.52 6.70 -2.89
N GLN A 335 -9.36 7.36 -2.90
CA GLN A 335 -8.12 6.86 -2.31
C GLN A 335 -8.24 6.63 -0.80
N VAL A 336 -8.88 7.55 -0.07
CA VAL A 336 -9.10 7.35 1.37
C VAL A 336 -10.13 6.23 1.60
N ARG A 337 -11.15 6.12 0.75
CA ARG A 337 -12.16 5.05 0.86
C ARG A 337 -11.58 3.67 0.62
N SER A 338 -10.65 3.52 -0.33
CA SER A 338 -9.95 2.26 -0.58
C SER A 338 -9.05 1.88 0.60
N GLY A 339 -8.38 2.86 1.23
CA GLY A 339 -7.58 2.62 2.44
C GLY A 339 -8.40 2.08 3.62
N PHE A 340 -9.66 2.52 3.77
CA PHE A 340 -10.55 1.95 4.80
C PHE A 340 -10.85 0.47 4.58
N HIS A 341 -10.84 -0.01 3.33
CA HIS A 341 -11.07 -1.42 3.02
C HIS A 341 -9.87 -2.29 3.40
N GLU A 342 -8.66 -1.76 3.29
CA GLU A 342 -7.41 -2.44 3.63
C GLU A 342 -7.08 -2.36 5.13
N TRP A 343 -7.67 -1.39 5.84
CA TRP A 343 -7.39 -1.08 7.25
C TRP A 343 -7.31 -2.30 8.17
N LYS A 344 -8.34 -3.18 8.15
CA LYS A 344 -8.38 -4.37 9.02
C LYS A 344 -7.18 -5.27 8.77
N THR A 345 -6.89 -5.53 7.50
CA THR A 345 -5.85 -6.45 7.07
C THR A 345 -4.46 -5.91 7.37
N ILE A 346 -4.24 -4.61 7.16
CA ILE A 346 -2.90 -4.00 7.26
C ILE A 346 -2.58 -3.57 8.70
N SER A 347 -3.56 -3.08 9.47
CA SER A 347 -3.33 -2.64 10.85
C SER A 347 -3.52 -3.75 11.90
N GLY A 348 -4.17 -4.86 11.55
CA GLY A 348 -4.58 -5.90 12.49
C GLY A 348 -5.70 -5.50 13.44
N ARG A 349 -6.24 -4.29 13.33
CA ARG A 349 -7.38 -3.81 14.11
C ARG A 349 -8.70 -4.32 13.56
N THR A 350 -9.77 -4.11 14.33
CA THR A 350 -11.13 -4.24 13.82
C THR A 350 -11.34 -3.35 12.59
N ALA A 351 -12.25 -3.75 11.70
CA ALA A 351 -12.62 -2.96 10.54
C ALA A 351 -13.03 -1.54 10.94
N VAL A 352 -12.84 -0.59 10.01
CA VAL A 352 -13.27 0.79 10.20
C VAL A 352 -14.77 0.79 10.55
N PRO A 353 -15.17 1.43 11.67
CA PRO A 353 -16.57 1.43 12.10
C PRO A 353 -17.50 2.04 11.04
N THR A 354 -18.74 1.53 10.95
CA THR A 354 -19.74 1.99 9.98
C THR A 354 -19.99 3.49 10.01
N TRP A 355 -19.96 4.11 11.20
CA TRP A 355 -20.17 5.56 11.33
C TRP A 355 -19.11 6.39 10.60
N VAL A 356 -17.87 5.89 10.47
CA VAL A 356 -16.80 6.57 9.72
C VAL A 356 -17.11 6.54 8.22
N HIS A 357 -17.65 5.43 7.71
CA HIS A 357 -18.12 5.36 6.33
C HIS A 357 -19.28 6.32 6.06
N THR A 358 -20.23 6.41 6.99
CA THR A 358 -21.34 7.39 6.90
C THR A 358 -20.82 8.83 6.91
N LEU A 359 -19.88 9.15 7.81
CA LEU A 359 -19.26 10.47 7.88
C LEU A 359 -18.52 10.82 6.58
N TRP A 360 -17.73 9.88 6.04
CA TRP A 360 -17.03 10.05 4.77
C TRP A 360 -18.01 10.33 3.63
N SER A 361 -19.11 9.57 3.52
CA SER A 361 -20.13 9.77 2.48
C SER A 361 -20.84 11.11 2.62
N PHE A 362 -21.23 11.49 3.84
CA PHE A 362 -21.83 12.79 4.12
C PHE A 362 -20.87 13.92 3.73
N TRP A 363 -19.60 13.82 4.12
CA TRP A 363 -18.60 14.83 3.81
C TRP A 363 -18.31 14.94 2.31
N ALA A 364 -18.20 13.82 1.60
CA ALA A 364 -18.04 13.81 0.14
C ALA A 364 -19.21 14.53 -0.55
N LEU A 365 -20.43 14.25 -0.12
CA LEU A 365 -21.63 14.90 -0.63
C LEU A 365 -21.66 16.40 -0.29
N ALA A 366 -21.29 16.77 0.94
CA ALA A 366 -21.24 18.16 1.38
C ALA A 366 -20.24 18.98 0.56
N VAL A 367 -19.04 18.46 0.31
CA VAL A 367 -18.02 19.12 -0.54
C VAL A 367 -18.54 19.27 -1.97
N LEU A 368 -19.16 18.24 -2.54
CA LEU A 368 -19.72 18.28 -3.88
C LEU A 368 -20.83 19.34 -3.99
N ILE A 369 -21.82 19.31 -3.10
CA ILE A 369 -22.92 20.29 -3.08
C ILE A 369 -22.37 21.71 -2.90
N THR A 370 -21.45 21.92 -1.95
CA THR A 370 -20.86 23.24 -1.69
C THR A 370 -20.09 23.76 -2.90
N TYR A 371 -19.38 22.89 -3.62
CA TYR A 371 -18.68 23.28 -4.85
C TYR A 371 -19.69 23.66 -5.95
N LEU A 372 -20.74 22.84 -6.16
CA LEU A 372 -21.78 23.09 -7.16
C LEU A 372 -22.56 24.37 -6.87
N LEU A 373 -22.94 24.62 -5.62
CA LEU A 373 -23.58 25.88 -5.21
C LEU A 373 -22.67 27.08 -5.50
N GLY A 374 -21.36 26.94 -5.29
CA GLY A 374 -20.39 27.97 -5.65
C GLY A 374 -20.32 28.29 -7.14
N LEU A 375 -20.78 27.39 -8.03
CA LEU A 375 -20.87 27.68 -9.48
C LEU A 375 -21.92 28.75 -9.80
N THR A 376 -22.89 29.01 -8.92
CA THR A 376 -23.84 30.13 -9.08
C THR A 376 -23.12 31.49 -9.15
N LEU A 377 -21.92 31.59 -8.56
CA LEU A 377 -21.07 32.78 -8.61
C LEU A 377 -20.37 32.99 -9.96
N LEU A 378 -20.43 32.03 -10.89
CA LEU A 378 -19.82 32.18 -12.23
C LEU A 378 -20.42 33.35 -13.01
N LYS A 379 -21.73 33.59 -12.89
CA LYS A 379 -22.38 34.74 -13.54
C LYS A 379 -21.74 36.05 -13.09
N ARG A 380 -21.54 36.21 -11.78
CA ARG A 380 -20.86 37.36 -11.19
C ARG A 380 -19.40 37.43 -11.64
N GLN A 381 -18.68 36.31 -11.65
CA GLN A 381 -17.29 36.25 -12.12
C GLN A 381 -17.16 36.75 -13.56
N PHE A 382 -17.99 36.24 -14.48
CA PHE A 382 -17.96 36.65 -15.88
C PHE A 382 -18.36 38.11 -16.08
N GLN A 383 -19.27 38.65 -15.26
CA GLN A 383 -19.57 40.09 -15.27
C GLN A 383 -18.37 40.94 -14.83
N GLN A 384 -17.70 40.57 -13.73
CA GLN A 384 -16.50 41.27 -13.25
C GLN A 384 -15.35 41.23 -14.27
N GLU A 385 -15.19 40.10 -14.98
CA GLU A 385 -14.21 39.97 -16.06
C GLU A 385 -14.58 40.79 -17.30
N LYS A 386 -15.87 40.96 -17.61
CA LYS A 386 -16.36 41.88 -18.66
C LYS A 386 -16.07 43.33 -18.36
N LEU A 387 -16.19 43.73 -17.10
CA LEU A 387 -15.94 45.09 -16.63
C LEU A 387 -14.46 45.40 -16.35
N GLY A 388 -13.55 44.42 -16.49
CA GLY A 388 -12.12 44.60 -16.21
C GLY A 388 -11.76 44.76 -14.72
N ILE A 389 -12.74 44.64 -13.81
CA ILE A 389 -12.60 44.89 -12.37
C ILE A 389 -11.60 43.93 -11.73
N VAL A 390 -11.59 42.66 -12.15
CA VAL A 390 -10.64 41.67 -11.62
C VAL A 390 -9.21 42.01 -12.00
N THR A 391 -8.97 42.58 -13.19
CA THR A 391 -7.62 42.95 -13.65
C THR A 391 -7.13 44.24 -12.99
N SER A 392 -8.02 45.22 -12.81
CA SER A 392 -7.72 46.53 -12.20
C SER A 392 -7.22 46.41 -10.75
N GLN A 393 -7.85 45.56 -9.93
CA GLN A 393 -7.48 45.44 -8.51
C GLN A 393 -6.15 44.69 -8.28
N TYR A 394 -5.72 43.85 -9.23
CA TYR A 394 -4.37 43.26 -9.21
C TYR A 394 -3.30 44.18 -9.80
N MET A 395 -3.63 44.99 -10.81
CA MET A 395 -2.69 45.97 -11.38
C MET A 395 -2.46 47.16 -10.44
N ALA A 396 -3.50 47.64 -9.74
CA ALA A 396 -3.37 48.74 -8.79
C ALA A 396 -2.44 48.40 -7.62
N LEU A 397 -2.48 47.15 -7.12
CA LEU A 397 -1.61 46.70 -6.04
C LEU A 397 -0.14 46.55 -6.48
N ASP A 398 0.12 46.08 -7.70
CA ASP A 398 1.47 45.98 -8.27
C ASP A 398 2.06 47.37 -8.60
N ASN A 399 1.21 48.31 -9.04
CA ASN A 399 1.64 49.68 -9.30
C ASN A 399 1.94 50.44 -8.00
N GLU A 400 1.15 50.30 -6.93
CA GLU A 400 1.49 50.91 -5.63
C GLU A 400 2.79 50.35 -5.04
N ILE A 401 3.05 49.04 -5.20
CA ILE A 401 4.32 48.43 -4.76
C ILE A 401 5.51 48.96 -5.57
N ARG A 402 5.33 49.24 -6.87
CA ARG A 402 6.39 49.84 -7.72
C ARG A 402 6.57 51.35 -7.55
N LEU A 403 5.53 52.06 -7.11
CA LEU A 403 5.53 53.50 -6.90
C LEU A 403 5.84 53.91 -5.46
N SER A 404 5.99 52.97 -4.53
CA SER A 404 6.52 53.27 -3.20
C SER A 404 7.96 53.75 -3.35
N PRO A 405 8.29 55.01 -2.99
CA PRO A 405 9.65 55.50 -3.08
C PRO A 405 10.52 54.70 -2.10
N ASP A 406 11.62 54.18 -2.61
CA ASP A 406 12.66 53.54 -1.81
C ASP A 406 13.21 54.54 -0.79
N PRO A 407 13.09 54.31 0.53
CA PRO A 407 13.63 55.22 1.54
C PRO A 407 15.16 55.27 1.55
N SER A 408 15.85 54.48 0.70
CA SER A 408 17.31 54.46 0.56
C SER A 408 17.84 55.15 -0.71
N ALA A 409 16.98 55.71 -1.57
CA ALA A 409 17.43 56.41 -2.78
C ALA A 409 17.86 57.85 -2.46
N HIS A 410 19.17 58.08 -2.41
CA HIS A 410 19.78 59.41 -2.39
C HIS A 410 19.41 60.21 -3.66
N PRO A 411 19.09 61.51 -3.56
CA PRO A 411 18.75 62.32 -4.71
C PRO A 411 20.01 62.77 -5.44
N THR A 412 20.30 62.17 -6.60
CA THR A 412 21.19 62.79 -7.58
C THR A 412 20.59 62.75 -8.98
N ASP A 413 20.42 63.97 -9.46
CA ASP A 413 20.34 64.45 -10.83
C ASP A 413 19.06 64.24 -11.65
N ARG A 414 18.22 65.28 -11.58
CA ARG A 414 17.05 65.54 -12.41
C ARG A 414 17.55 66.16 -13.72
N ARG A 415 17.64 65.37 -14.79
CA ARG A 415 17.69 65.90 -16.16
C ARG A 415 16.27 66.02 -16.70
N LEU A 416 15.78 67.25 -16.75
CA LEU A 416 14.58 67.66 -17.46
C LEU A 416 14.78 67.41 -18.95
N ASP A 417 13.88 66.67 -19.58
CA ASP A 417 13.53 66.91 -20.98
C ASP A 417 12.01 66.86 -21.10
N ALA A 418 11.47 68.00 -21.52
CA ALA A 418 10.07 68.27 -21.75
C ALA A 418 9.58 67.52 -23.01
N TYR A 419 8.34 67.04 -22.97
CA TYR A 419 7.53 66.99 -24.19
C TYR A 419 6.10 67.42 -23.84
N GLU A 420 5.76 68.54 -24.45
CA GLU A 420 4.51 69.29 -24.44
C GLU A 420 3.56 68.67 -25.48
N GLY A 421 2.25 68.60 -25.20
CA GLY A 421 1.31 68.07 -26.20
C GLY A 421 -0.10 67.70 -25.74
N ASP A 422 -0.80 68.69 -25.19
CA ASP A 422 -2.18 69.05 -25.57
C ASP A 422 -3.42 68.17 -25.22
N SER A 423 -4.51 68.92 -25.00
CA SER A 423 -5.92 68.53 -24.95
C SER A 423 -6.51 68.00 -23.64
N LEU A 424 -6.72 68.96 -22.73
CA LEU A 424 -7.95 69.04 -21.92
C LEU A 424 -9.15 69.23 -22.85
N LYS A 425 -10.18 68.38 -22.72
CA LYS A 425 -11.60 68.78 -22.74
C LYS A 425 -12.55 67.62 -22.42
N ASP A 426 -13.44 67.93 -21.47
CA ASP A 426 -14.83 67.46 -21.35
C ASP A 426 -15.09 66.02 -20.88
N LEU A 427 -15.43 65.86 -19.60
CA LEU A 427 -16.84 65.71 -19.19
C LEU A 427 -16.98 65.64 -17.67
N GLU A 428 -17.55 66.73 -17.17
CA GLU A 428 -18.15 66.90 -15.85
C GLU A 428 -19.49 66.14 -15.77
N SER A 429 -19.87 65.79 -14.54
CA SER A 429 -21.26 65.67 -14.03
C SER A 429 -22.03 64.33 -14.00
N THR A 430 -21.97 63.70 -12.81
CA THR A 430 -23.14 63.23 -11.99
C THR A 430 -23.89 61.91 -12.37
N PRO A 431 -24.86 61.38 -11.56
CA PRO A 431 -24.60 60.30 -10.59
C PRO A 431 -25.67 59.16 -10.61
N PHE A 432 -25.53 58.17 -9.69
CA PHE A 432 -26.56 57.23 -9.19
C PHE A 432 -27.49 56.49 -10.18
N LEU A 433 -27.34 55.17 -10.28
CA LEU A 433 -28.32 54.13 -9.87
C LEU A 433 -27.73 52.72 -9.94
#